data_AF-A0A101F909-F1
#
_entry.id   AF-A0A101F909-F1
#
_cell.length_a   1.000
_cell.length_b   1.000
_cell.length_c   1.000
_cell.angle_alpha   90.00
_cell.angle_beta   90.00
_cell.angle_gamma   90.00
#
_symmetry.space_group_name_H-M   'P 1'
#
loop_
_entity.id
_entity.type
_entity.pdbx_description
1 polymer ?
#
loop_
_entity_poly.entity_id
_entity_poly.type
_entity_poly.pdbx_seq_one_letter_code
_entity_poly.pdbx_strand_id
1 'polypeptide(L)'
;MRTTRGILIKKSKHSSIILTPDGEFKKVATTFGDTPVGQEVSWRPAISRYVRVGSIAAVILICLLGWQLFQGFLPQAAAFVSLEFGPGIEFALDKNGIIIKASPLNEEGQILLTETQFRGRKLEEALELVLEKAKTTQHPLICTYTILNQKNVSPANDLDEKIEKLLSSKQYLTSYTIQPISQKLRAQARKQGITPGKYFFYLVAKKQGKNISLDEIKNENWQTLRKNYQDIANTLFQKPQTHKKPNQLVAPEKEVEENRQQQTQQQTGNQRKVKSKIPSLIKDISRQTPKRSNFTHNEKK
;
A
#
# COMPACT_ATOMS: atom_id res chain seq x y z
N MET A 1 21.47 -31.30 -32.38
CA MET A 1 20.70 -32.41 -32.99
C MET A 1 21.53 -33.02 -34.09
N ARG A 2 21.65 -34.36 -34.12
CA ARG A 2 22.46 -35.07 -35.12
C ARG A 2 21.78 -34.97 -36.49
N THR A 3 22.55 -34.68 -37.53
CA THR A 3 22.08 -34.70 -38.92
C THR A 3 22.00 -36.15 -39.38
N THR A 4 20.88 -36.55 -39.95
CA THR A 4 20.71 -37.88 -40.56
C THR A 4 21.11 -37.81 -42.03
N ARG A 5 21.72 -38.87 -42.57
CA ARG A 5 22.14 -38.98 -43.96
C ARG A 5 21.40 -40.11 -44.66
N GLY A 6 21.27 -40.04 -45.97
CA GLY A 6 20.66 -41.08 -46.79
C GLY A 6 20.58 -40.66 -48.25
N ILE A 7 20.17 -41.57 -49.13
CA ILE A 7 20.12 -41.33 -50.58
C ILE A 7 18.74 -40.82 -50.96
N LEU A 8 18.67 -39.71 -51.70
CA LEU A 8 17.42 -39.15 -52.18
C LEU A 8 16.81 -40.03 -53.28
N ILE A 9 15.65 -40.64 -53.03
CA ILE A 9 14.99 -41.56 -53.97
C ILE A 9 13.91 -40.86 -54.79
N LYS A 10 13.15 -39.95 -54.17
CA LYS A 10 12.05 -39.26 -54.85
C LYS A 10 11.85 -37.87 -54.29
N LYS A 11 11.62 -36.90 -55.17
CA LYS A 11 11.19 -35.54 -54.82
C LYS A 11 9.69 -35.39 -55.08
N SER A 12 8.98 -34.74 -54.15
CA SER A 12 7.60 -34.27 -54.32
C SER A 12 7.49 -32.82 -53.86
N LYS A 13 6.38 -32.15 -54.14
CA LYS A 13 6.18 -30.71 -53.86
C LYS A 13 6.36 -30.31 -52.38
N HIS A 14 6.04 -31.20 -51.44
CA HIS A 14 6.05 -30.93 -49.99
C HIS A 14 6.81 -31.98 -49.16
N SER A 15 7.48 -32.93 -49.81
CA SER A 15 8.19 -34.02 -49.12
C SER A 15 9.12 -34.77 -50.06
N SER A 16 10.15 -35.40 -49.52
CA SER A 16 11.03 -36.31 -50.25
C SER A 16 11.06 -37.70 -49.60
N ILE A 17 11.35 -38.73 -50.39
CA ILE A 17 11.61 -40.09 -49.90
C ILE A 17 13.11 -40.32 -49.94
N ILE A 18 13.68 -40.77 -48.83
CA ILE A 18 15.11 -41.04 -48.65
C ILE A 18 15.30 -42.52 -48.28
N LEU A 19 16.32 -43.16 -48.84
CA LEU A 19 16.83 -44.45 -48.38
C LEU A 19 17.89 -44.25 -47.30
N THR A 20 17.65 -44.74 -46.09
CA THR A 20 18.62 -44.66 -44.98
C THR A 20 19.76 -45.67 -45.17
N PRO A 21 20.91 -45.50 -44.49
CA PRO A 21 21.98 -46.50 -44.47
C PRO A 21 21.53 -47.88 -44.01
N ASP A 22 20.49 -47.94 -43.16
CA ASP A 22 19.89 -49.18 -42.65
C ASP A 22 18.93 -49.85 -43.66
N GLY A 23 18.79 -49.30 -44.87
CA GLY A 23 17.91 -49.84 -45.92
C GLY A 23 16.44 -49.46 -45.80
N GLU A 24 16.07 -48.54 -44.91
CA GLU A 24 14.68 -48.09 -44.74
C GLU A 24 14.34 -46.92 -45.68
N PHE A 25 13.14 -46.93 -46.26
CA PHE A 25 12.61 -45.77 -46.97
C PHE A 25 11.86 -44.83 -46.00
N LYS A 26 12.38 -43.62 -45.80
CA LYS A 26 11.76 -42.59 -44.93
C LYS A 26 11.25 -41.41 -45.74
N LYS A 27 9.99 -41.04 -45.49
CA LYS A 27 9.41 -39.79 -45.99
C LYS A 27 9.80 -38.63 -45.07
N VAL A 28 10.41 -37.59 -45.62
CA VAL A 28 10.81 -36.39 -44.88
C VAL A 28 10.09 -35.17 -45.41
N ALA A 29 9.74 -34.22 -44.53
CA ALA A 29 9.11 -32.95 -44.89
C ALA A 29 10.08 -31.95 -45.54
N THR A 30 11.38 -32.25 -45.54
CA THR A 30 12.41 -31.45 -46.21
C THR A 30 12.39 -31.71 -47.71
N THR A 31 12.39 -30.63 -48.49
CA THR A 31 12.54 -30.70 -49.96
C THR A 31 13.97 -30.33 -50.32
N PHE A 32 14.66 -31.18 -51.09
CA PHE A 32 16.07 -31.01 -51.45
C PHE A 32 16.24 -30.36 -52.83
N GLY A 33 15.61 -29.19 -53.01
CA GLY A 33 15.66 -28.33 -54.21
C GLY A 33 16.17 -28.98 -55.50
N ASP A 34 17.31 -28.48 -55.98
CA ASP A 34 17.95 -28.90 -57.23
C ASP A 34 18.78 -30.17 -57.10
N THR A 35 18.91 -30.74 -55.89
CA THR A 35 19.69 -31.96 -55.68
C THR A 35 19.13 -33.11 -56.53
N PRO A 36 19.93 -33.75 -57.39
CA PRO A 36 19.49 -34.88 -58.21
C PRO A 36 19.05 -36.08 -57.35
N VAL A 37 18.10 -36.87 -57.88
CA VAL A 37 17.78 -38.19 -57.32
C VAL A 37 19.01 -39.09 -57.42
N GLY A 38 19.25 -39.92 -56.41
CA GLY A 38 20.41 -40.80 -56.30
C GLY A 38 21.60 -40.19 -55.54
N GLN A 39 21.55 -38.89 -55.20
CA GLN A 39 22.59 -38.25 -54.40
C GLN A 39 22.37 -38.42 -52.90
N GLU A 40 23.46 -38.46 -52.13
CA GLU A 40 23.42 -38.44 -50.68
C GLU A 40 22.96 -37.06 -50.19
N VAL A 41 21.96 -37.04 -49.33
CA VAL A 41 21.40 -35.84 -48.72
C VAL A 41 21.44 -35.96 -47.20
N SER A 42 21.58 -34.82 -46.55
CA SER A 42 21.55 -34.73 -45.09
C SER A 42 20.37 -33.87 -44.63
N TRP A 43 19.67 -34.32 -43.59
CA TRP A 43 18.53 -33.57 -43.04
C TRP A 43 18.49 -33.64 -41.53
N ARG A 44 17.74 -32.71 -40.95
CA ARG A 44 17.39 -32.73 -39.53
C ARG A 44 15.97 -33.24 -39.40
N PRO A 45 15.72 -34.29 -38.59
CA PRO A 45 14.37 -34.75 -38.31
C PRO A 45 13.52 -33.57 -37.81
N ALA A 46 12.32 -33.42 -38.37
CA ALA A 46 11.38 -32.42 -37.88
C ALA A 46 10.95 -32.78 -36.46
N ILE A 47 11.05 -31.84 -35.53
CA ILE A 47 10.49 -31.99 -34.19
C ILE A 47 8.97 -32.02 -34.34
N SER A 48 8.31 -33.02 -33.75
CA SER A 48 6.85 -33.11 -33.76
C SER A 48 6.22 -31.82 -33.22
N ARG A 49 5.15 -31.34 -33.87
CA ARG A 49 4.37 -30.19 -33.40
C ARG A 49 3.90 -30.36 -31.95
N TYR A 50 3.60 -31.60 -31.55
CA TYR A 50 3.18 -31.92 -30.19
C TYR A 50 4.31 -31.76 -29.18
N VAL A 51 5.54 -32.13 -29.56
CA VAL A 51 6.73 -31.90 -28.72
C VAL A 51 6.99 -30.40 -28.59
N ARG A 52 6.93 -29.63 -29.69
CA ARG A 52 7.14 -28.18 -29.65
C ARG A 52 6.09 -27.45 -28.80
N VAL A 53 4.81 -27.75 -29.01
CA VAL A 53 3.71 -27.17 -28.21
C VAL A 53 3.77 -27.64 -26.77
N GLY A 54 4.07 -28.92 -26.53
CA GLY A 54 4.25 -29.50 -25.21
C GLY A 54 5.40 -28.85 -24.43
N SER A 55 6.54 -28.58 -25.08
CA SER A 55 7.65 -27.85 -24.44
C SER A 55 7.26 -26.42 -24.07
N ILE A 56 6.53 -25.71 -24.92
CA ILE A 56 6.04 -24.35 -24.61
C ILE A 56 5.08 -24.41 -23.42
N ALA A 57 4.11 -25.33 -23.45
CA ALA A 57 3.16 -25.51 -22.35
C ALA A 57 3.85 -25.88 -21.03
N ALA A 58 4.88 -26.76 -21.08
CA ALA A 58 5.66 -27.13 -19.91
C ALA A 58 6.43 -25.94 -19.32
N VAL A 59 7.05 -25.10 -20.16
CA VAL A 59 7.72 -23.88 -19.68
C VAL A 59 6.74 -22.93 -19.03
N ILE A 60 5.57 -22.69 -19.64
CA ILE A 60 4.52 -21.85 -19.05
C ILE A 60 4.07 -22.42 -17.70
N LEU A 61 3.84 -23.72 -17.62
CA LEU A 61 3.44 -24.37 -16.37
C LEU A 61 4.52 -24.22 -15.29
N ILE A 62 5.80 -24.43 -15.63
CA ILE A 62 6.92 -24.23 -14.70
C ILE A 62 6.98 -22.77 -14.23
N CYS A 63 6.79 -21.80 -15.12
CA CYS A 63 6.74 -20.39 -14.76
C CYS A 63 5.57 -20.07 -13.83
N LEU A 64 4.38 -20.62 -14.08
CA LEU A 64 3.20 -20.40 -13.23
C LEU A 64 3.36 -21.04 -11.85
N LEU A 65 3.88 -22.28 -11.80
CA LEU A 65 4.17 -22.96 -10.54
C LEU A 65 5.30 -22.25 -9.78
N GLY A 66 6.35 -21.83 -10.47
CA GLY A 66 7.44 -21.05 -9.91
C GLY A 66 6.96 -19.71 -9.35
N TRP A 67 6.08 -19.01 -10.07
CA TRP A 67 5.45 -17.77 -9.58
C TRP A 67 4.62 -18.01 -8.32
N GLN A 68 3.78 -19.05 -8.31
CA GLN A 68 2.95 -19.37 -7.14
C GLN A 68 3.79 -19.72 -5.91
N LEU A 69 4.87 -20.48 -6.08
CA LEU A 69 5.82 -20.78 -5.01
C LEU A 69 6.53 -19.51 -4.53
N PHE A 70 6.96 -18.64 -5.46
CA PHE A 70 7.62 -17.37 -5.14
C PHE A 70 6.73 -16.44 -4.31
N GLN A 71 5.43 -16.38 -4.60
CA GLN A 71 4.46 -15.62 -3.78
C GLN A 71 4.41 -16.10 -2.31
N GLY A 72 4.63 -17.40 -2.06
CA GLY A 72 4.72 -17.96 -0.71
C GLY A 72 5.99 -17.58 0.05
N PHE A 73 7.07 -17.22 -0.65
CA PHE A 73 8.32 -16.75 -0.06
C PHE A 73 8.33 -15.23 0.19
N LEU A 74 7.40 -14.47 -0.38
CA LEU A 74 7.32 -13.04 -0.12
C LEU A 74 6.89 -12.80 1.33
N PRO A 75 7.64 -11.99 2.09
CA PRO A 75 7.34 -11.80 3.50
C PRO A 75 6.03 -11.00 3.62
N GLN A 76 5.05 -11.60 4.29
CA GLN A 76 3.73 -11.00 4.50
C GLN A 76 3.71 -10.22 5.81
N ALA A 77 2.96 -9.10 5.81
CA ALA A 77 2.77 -8.32 7.03
C ALA A 77 1.99 -9.15 8.05
N ALA A 78 2.59 -9.37 9.22
CA ALA A 78 1.96 -9.99 10.37
C ALA A 78 1.51 -8.94 11.41
N ALA A 79 2.19 -7.78 11.46
CA ALA A 79 1.81 -6.65 12.29
C ALA A 79 2.13 -5.31 11.62
N PHE A 80 1.50 -4.26 12.12
CA PHE A 80 1.85 -2.88 11.83
C PHE A 80 2.12 -2.14 13.13
N VAL A 81 3.15 -1.29 13.15
CA VAL A 81 3.49 -0.42 14.28
C VAL A 81 3.68 0.99 13.74
N SER A 82 2.97 1.97 14.28
CA SER A 82 3.12 3.38 13.94
C SER A 82 3.65 4.17 15.13
N LEU A 83 4.58 5.08 14.87
CA LEU A 83 5.07 6.06 15.83
C LEU A 83 4.70 7.46 15.32
N GLU A 84 4.11 8.26 16.19
CA GLU A 84 3.54 9.57 15.86
C GLU A 84 3.85 10.57 16.98
N PHE A 85 4.04 11.85 16.62
CA PHE A 85 4.85 12.90 17.28
C PHE A 85 6.36 12.68 17.11
N GLY A 86 7.02 13.62 16.41
CA GLY A 86 8.35 13.45 15.80
C GLY A 86 8.25 12.92 14.35
N PRO A 87 9.33 12.33 13.79
CA PRO A 87 9.28 11.65 12.49
C PRO A 87 8.25 10.53 12.49
N GLY A 88 7.10 10.79 11.88
CA GLY A 88 5.97 9.89 11.86
C GLY A 88 6.19 8.78 10.85
N ILE A 89 6.25 7.52 11.30
CA ILE A 89 6.49 6.36 10.44
C ILE A 89 5.59 5.20 10.85
N GLU A 90 5.07 4.47 9.86
CA GLU A 90 4.42 3.17 10.03
C GLU A 90 5.32 2.06 9.46
N PHE A 91 5.64 1.07 10.31
CA PHE A 91 6.33 -0.14 9.94
C PHE A 91 5.35 -1.29 9.71
N ALA A 92 5.52 -2.01 8.61
CA ALA A 92 4.93 -3.32 8.39
C ALA A 92 5.98 -4.38 8.76
N LEU A 93 5.61 -5.28 9.65
CA LEU A 93 6.49 -6.31 10.20
C LEU A 93 6.07 -7.68 9.71
N ASP A 94 7.02 -8.56 9.41
CA ASP A 94 6.73 -9.98 9.23
C ASP A 94 6.51 -10.69 10.59
N LYS A 95 6.29 -12.00 10.54
CA LYS A 95 6.07 -12.84 11.75
C LYS A 95 7.25 -12.87 12.72
N ASN A 96 8.45 -12.52 12.26
CA ASN A 96 9.68 -12.51 13.05
C ASN A 96 10.00 -11.11 13.63
N GLY A 97 9.12 -10.11 13.39
CA GLY A 97 9.36 -8.73 13.80
C GLY A 97 10.34 -7.98 12.89
N ILE A 98 10.60 -8.49 11.68
CA ILE A 98 11.47 -7.86 10.68
C ILE A 98 10.65 -6.90 9.82
N ILE A 99 11.18 -5.71 9.56
CA ILE A 99 10.53 -4.69 8.75
C ILE A 99 10.56 -5.10 7.29
N ILE A 100 9.37 -5.29 6.71
CA ILE A 100 9.20 -5.57 5.28
C ILE A 100 8.86 -4.30 4.49
N LYS A 101 8.32 -3.28 5.17
CA LYS A 101 7.99 -1.98 4.61
C LYS A 101 7.99 -0.91 5.70
N ALA A 102 8.50 0.28 5.38
CA ALA A 102 8.33 1.49 6.17
C ALA A 102 7.57 2.52 5.33
N SER A 103 6.68 3.30 5.93
CA SER A 103 5.87 4.31 5.24
C SER A 103 5.80 5.58 6.07
N PRO A 104 6.00 6.76 5.47
CA PRO A 104 5.96 8.01 6.21
C PRO A 104 4.51 8.37 6.56
N LEU A 105 4.34 9.01 7.71
CA LEU A 105 3.08 9.53 8.22
C LEU A 105 3.05 11.06 8.25
N ASN A 106 4.22 11.70 8.17
CA ASN A 106 4.41 13.15 8.05
C ASN A 106 5.72 13.46 7.30
N GLU A 107 5.99 14.76 7.11
CA GLU A 107 7.19 15.24 6.39
C GLU A 107 8.49 14.85 7.10
N GLU A 108 8.57 14.96 8.42
CA GLU A 108 9.74 14.53 9.20
C GLU A 108 10.06 13.03 9.02
N GLY A 109 9.02 12.19 8.98
CA GLY A 109 9.14 10.77 8.69
C GLY A 109 9.61 10.51 7.26
N GLN A 110 9.14 11.29 6.29
CA GLN A 110 9.60 11.22 4.91
C GLN A 110 11.10 11.54 4.81
N ILE A 111 11.57 12.57 5.51
CA ILE A 111 13.00 12.92 5.59
C ILE A 111 13.79 11.76 6.20
N LEU A 112 13.35 11.20 7.33
CA LEU A 112 14.03 10.10 7.99
C LEU A 112 14.12 8.84 7.09
N LEU A 113 13.08 8.53 6.31
CA LEU A 113 13.09 7.42 5.36
C LEU A 113 14.02 7.64 4.16
N THR A 114 14.40 8.89 3.85
CA THR A 114 15.42 9.17 2.82
C THR A 114 16.84 9.00 3.35
N GLU A 115 17.06 9.27 4.64
CA GLU A 115 18.37 9.17 5.29
C GLU A 115 18.70 7.74 5.75
N THR A 116 17.67 6.93 6.05
CA THR A 116 17.84 5.64 6.76
C THR A 116 17.07 4.50 6.09
N GLN A 117 17.77 3.39 5.83
CA GLN A 117 17.14 2.15 5.34
C GLN A 117 16.61 1.29 6.49
N PHE A 118 15.29 1.12 6.56
CA PHE A 118 14.61 0.33 7.59
C PHE A 118 14.28 -1.11 7.19
N ARG A 119 14.07 -1.39 5.89
CA ARG A 119 13.68 -2.72 5.42
C ARG A 119 14.78 -3.74 5.73
N GLY A 120 14.40 -4.87 6.34
CA GLY A 120 15.29 -5.94 6.76
C GLY A 120 15.80 -5.81 8.20
N ARG A 121 15.56 -4.69 8.89
CA ARG A 121 15.91 -4.51 10.30
C ARG A 121 14.85 -5.09 11.23
N LYS A 122 15.25 -5.43 12.45
CA LYS A 122 14.31 -5.73 13.54
C LYS A 122 13.58 -4.45 13.98
N LEU A 123 12.36 -4.61 14.49
CA LEU A 123 11.58 -3.49 15.01
C LEU A 123 12.37 -2.72 16.07
N GLU A 124 13.00 -3.40 17.01
CA GLU A 124 13.70 -2.78 18.13
C GLU A 124 14.79 -1.80 17.63
N GLU A 125 15.64 -2.25 16.71
CA GLU A 125 16.67 -1.39 16.08
C GLU A 125 16.07 -0.18 15.36
N ALA A 126 14.97 -0.38 14.64
CA ALA A 126 14.31 0.71 13.93
C ALA A 126 13.69 1.74 14.88
N LEU A 127 13.08 1.28 15.97
CA LEU A 127 12.54 2.18 16.99
C LEU A 127 13.65 3.01 17.62
N GLU A 128 14.82 2.44 17.88
CA GLU A 128 15.97 3.22 18.37
C GLU A 128 16.34 4.34 17.41
N LEU A 129 16.50 4.04 16.12
CA LEU A 129 16.83 5.04 15.09
C LEU A 129 15.78 6.16 14.99
N VAL A 130 14.49 5.80 15.03
CA VAL A 130 13.40 6.79 15.03
C VAL A 130 13.47 7.68 16.27
N LEU A 131 13.64 7.07 17.45
CA LEU A 131 13.66 7.80 18.71
C LEU A 131 14.90 8.68 18.84
N GLU A 132 16.05 8.27 18.30
CA GLU A 132 17.25 9.10 18.24
C GLU A 132 17.02 10.38 17.43
N LYS A 133 16.34 10.29 16.29
CA LYS A 133 15.94 11.47 15.53
C LYS A 133 14.88 12.29 16.27
N ALA A 134 14.00 11.64 17.03
CA ALA A 134 12.96 12.30 17.82
C ALA A 134 13.49 13.00 19.10
N LYS A 135 14.70 12.67 19.60
CA LYS A 135 15.31 13.29 20.80
C LYS A 135 15.28 14.82 20.76
N THR A 136 15.42 15.41 19.59
CA THR A 136 15.44 16.87 19.39
C THR A 136 14.08 17.54 19.62
N THR A 137 12.98 16.76 19.64
CA THR A 137 11.62 17.31 19.60
C THR A 137 10.92 17.37 20.96
N GLN A 138 11.41 16.73 22.03
CA GLN A 138 10.83 16.79 23.39
C GLN A 138 9.29 16.70 23.43
N HIS A 139 8.72 15.84 22.58
CA HIS A 139 7.29 15.71 22.38
C HIS A 139 6.74 14.38 22.91
N PRO A 140 5.45 14.34 23.33
CA PRO A 140 4.80 13.12 23.77
C PRO A 140 4.69 12.13 22.60
N LEU A 141 5.00 10.85 22.76
CA LEU A 141 4.92 9.88 21.66
C LEU A 141 3.59 9.12 21.66
N ILE A 142 2.93 8.98 20.50
CA ILE A 142 1.88 7.98 20.28
C ILE A 142 2.48 6.82 19.51
N CYS A 143 2.45 5.64 20.12
CA CYS A 143 2.69 4.38 19.44
C CYS A 143 1.37 3.64 19.28
N THR A 144 0.98 3.30 18.05
CA THR A 144 -0.13 2.36 17.84
C THR A 144 0.36 1.11 17.14
N TYR A 145 -0.28 -0.02 17.39
CA TYR A 145 0.02 -1.23 16.64
C TYR A 145 -1.22 -2.07 16.34
N THR A 146 -1.12 -2.86 15.29
CA THR A 146 -2.19 -3.73 14.80
C THR A 146 -1.60 -5.09 14.47
N ILE A 147 -2.20 -6.16 14.99
CA ILE A 147 -1.80 -7.54 14.66
C ILE A 147 -2.76 -8.09 13.60
N LEU A 148 -2.19 -8.54 12.47
CA LEU A 148 -2.95 -9.11 11.36
C LEU A 148 -3.23 -10.60 11.52
N ASN A 149 -2.25 -11.36 12.01
CA ASN A 149 -2.32 -12.81 12.12
C ASN A 149 -2.09 -13.27 13.56
N GLN A 150 -3.16 -13.47 14.32
CA GLN A 150 -3.10 -13.91 15.73
C GLN A 150 -2.52 -15.33 15.90
N LYS A 151 -2.53 -16.17 14.84
CA LYS A 151 -2.09 -17.57 14.91
C LYS A 151 -0.58 -17.79 14.80
N ASN A 152 0.20 -16.81 14.33
CA ASN A 152 1.63 -17.01 13.97
C ASN A 152 2.57 -15.88 14.39
N VAL A 153 2.08 -14.89 15.14
CA VAL A 153 2.93 -13.91 15.82
C VAL A 153 3.11 -14.46 17.23
N SER A 154 4.35 -14.69 17.67
CA SER A 154 4.67 -14.88 19.09
C SER A 154 3.86 -13.83 19.86
N PRO A 155 3.03 -14.25 20.83
CA PRO A 155 1.71 -13.70 21.09
C PRO A 155 1.73 -12.18 21.22
N ALA A 156 0.63 -11.53 20.88
CA ALA A 156 0.38 -10.09 21.05
C ALA A 156 0.94 -9.45 22.34
N ASN A 157 1.12 -10.27 23.39
CA ASN A 157 1.78 -9.93 24.64
C ASN A 157 3.27 -9.53 24.50
N ASP A 158 4.03 -10.07 23.54
CA ASP A 158 5.45 -9.74 23.34
C ASP A 158 5.65 -8.36 22.71
N LEU A 159 4.77 -7.94 21.79
CA LEU A 159 4.98 -6.70 21.04
C LEU A 159 4.77 -5.47 21.94
N ASP A 160 3.73 -5.51 22.77
CA ASP A 160 3.50 -4.50 23.81
C ASP A 160 4.71 -4.40 24.74
N GLU A 161 5.13 -5.52 25.32
CA GLU A 161 6.23 -5.55 26.29
C GLU A 161 7.55 -5.09 25.67
N LYS A 162 7.83 -5.48 24.42
CA LYS A 162 9.02 -5.04 23.69
C LYS A 162 9.02 -3.54 23.43
N ILE A 163 7.90 -3.00 22.94
CA ILE A 163 7.77 -1.56 22.69
C ILE A 163 7.87 -0.82 24.03
N GLU A 164 7.17 -1.27 25.07
CA GLU A 164 7.17 -0.67 26.40
C GLU A 164 8.56 -0.68 27.02
N LYS A 165 9.27 -1.81 26.98
CA LYS A 165 10.65 -1.92 27.45
C LYS A 165 11.58 -0.96 26.72
N LEU A 166 11.41 -0.82 25.41
CA LEU A 166 12.25 0.06 24.61
C LEU A 166 11.94 1.53 24.93
N LEU A 167 10.67 1.93 24.99
CA LEU A 167 10.27 3.31 25.29
C LEU A 167 10.57 3.72 26.73
N SER A 168 10.29 2.85 27.71
CA SER A 168 10.59 3.11 29.13
C SER A 168 12.09 3.27 29.42
N SER A 169 12.96 2.67 28.62
CA SER A 169 14.42 2.84 28.78
C SER A 169 14.94 4.21 28.31
N LYS A 170 14.13 5.01 27.59
CA LYS A 170 14.56 6.30 27.06
C LYS A 170 14.17 7.44 28.00
N GLN A 171 15.10 7.87 28.85
CA GLN A 171 14.90 8.93 29.86
C GLN A 171 14.40 10.28 29.32
N TYR A 172 14.64 10.59 28.05
CA TYR A 172 14.20 11.84 27.41
C TYR A 172 12.74 11.80 26.93
N LEU A 173 12.09 10.63 26.92
CA LEU A 173 10.66 10.53 26.61
C LEU A 173 9.85 10.95 27.84
N THR A 174 9.36 12.18 27.84
CA THR A 174 8.59 12.77 28.94
C THR A 174 7.21 12.14 29.11
N SER A 175 6.63 11.64 28.02
CA SER A 175 5.37 10.89 28.02
C SER A 175 5.22 10.08 26.73
N TYR A 176 4.64 8.89 26.82
CA TYR A 176 4.28 8.08 25.67
C TYR A 176 3.04 7.24 25.95
N THR A 177 2.32 6.89 24.88
CA THR A 177 1.19 5.97 24.94
C THR A 177 1.34 4.88 23.92
N ILE A 178 1.18 3.63 24.36
CA ILE A 178 1.17 2.45 23.51
C ILE A 178 -0.26 1.94 23.44
N GLN A 179 -0.80 1.91 22.23
CA GLN A 179 -2.19 1.55 21.99
C GLN A 179 -2.33 0.46 20.91
N PRO A 180 -2.74 -0.77 21.26
CA PRO A 180 -3.28 -1.71 20.30
C PRO A 180 -4.56 -1.13 19.69
N ILE A 181 -4.64 -1.21 18.37
CA ILE A 181 -5.85 -0.87 17.61
C ILE A 181 -6.26 -2.04 16.73
N SER A 182 -7.57 -2.18 16.52
CA SER A 182 -8.10 -3.23 15.66
C SER A 182 -7.71 -3.03 14.19
N GLN A 183 -7.67 -4.14 13.43
CA GLN A 183 -7.45 -4.10 11.97
C GLN A 183 -8.48 -3.22 11.26
N LYS A 184 -9.73 -3.24 11.75
CA LYS A 184 -10.83 -2.45 11.21
C LYS A 184 -10.60 -0.95 11.41
N LEU A 185 -10.24 -0.53 12.63
CA LEU A 185 -9.93 0.87 12.95
C LEU A 185 -8.78 1.38 12.08
N ARG A 186 -7.70 0.59 11.96
CA ARG A 186 -6.57 0.93 11.08
C ARG A 186 -7.00 1.08 9.61
N ALA A 187 -7.83 0.15 9.13
CA ALA A 187 -8.34 0.23 7.76
C ALA A 187 -9.24 1.46 7.54
N GLN A 188 -10.05 1.85 8.52
CA GLN A 188 -10.86 3.06 8.48
C GLN A 188 -9.98 4.32 8.47
N ALA A 189 -8.97 4.41 9.34
CA ALA A 189 -8.02 5.53 9.36
C ALA A 189 -7.40 5.73 7.97
N ARG A 190 -6.91 4.65 7.36
CA ARG A 190 -6.36 4.65 6.00
C ARG A 190 -7.37 5.08 4.94
N LYS A 191 -8.63 4.63 5.01
CA LYS A 191 -9.69 5.06 4.08
C LYS A 191 -9.95 6.56 4.14
N GLN A 192 -9.80 7.18 5.31
CA GLN A 192 -9.95 8.63 5.48
C GLN A 192 -8.68 9.42 5.14
N GLY A 193 -7.56 8.74 4.88
CA GLY A 193 -6.26 9.37 4.72
C GLY A 193 -5.75 10.01 6.00
N ILE A 194 -6.04 9.39 7.15
CA ILE A 194 -5.63 9.83 8.49
C ILE A 194 -4.71 8.75 9.08
N THR A 195 -3.71 9.17 9.84
CA THR A 195 -2.82 8.24 10.55
C THR A 195 -3.58 7.46 11.63
N PRO A 196 -3.17 6.23 11.97
CA PRO A 196 -3.89 5.44 12.95
C PRO A 196 -3.97 6.10 14.35
N GLY A 197 -2.90 6.76 14.80
CA GLY A 197 -2.86 7.49 16.06
C GLY A 197 -3.80 8.69 16.07
N LYS A 198 -3.83 9.50 14.99
CA LYS A 198 -4.78 10.62 14.85
C LYS A 198 -6.24 10.15 14.80
N TYR A 199 -6.51 9.04 14.11
CA TYR A 199 -7.86 8.49 14.08
C TYR A 199 -8.28 7.91 15.44
N PHE A 200 -7.36 7.28 16.16
CA PHE A 200 -7.60 6.88 17.54
C PHE A 200 -7.92 8.09 18.43
N PHE A 201 -7.14 9.16 18.34
CA PHE A 201 -7.40 10.42 19.06
C PHE A 201 -8.79 10.99 18.74
N TYR A 202 -9.17 11.03 17.45
CA TYR A 202 -10.50 11.45 17.00
C TYR A 202 -11.62 10.65 17.69
N LEU A 203 -11.48 9.34 17.75
CA LEU A 203 -12.50 8.47 18.34
C LEU A 203 -12.59 8.62 19.86
N VAL A 204 -11.47 8.87 20.55
CA VAL A 204 -11.46 9.20 21.99
C VAL A 204 -12.15 10.54 22.22
N ALA A 205 -11.82 11.56 21.40
CA ALA A 205 -12.46 12.87 21.46
C ALA A 205 -13.98 12.79 21.24
N LYS A 206 -14.43 12.00 20.27
CA LYS A 206 -15.87 11.75 20.04
C LYS A 206 -16.55 11.06 21.22
N LYS A 207 -15.90 10.06 21.82
CA LYS A 207 -16.42 9.37 23.01
C LYS A 207 -16.62 10.33 24.19
N GLN A 208 -15.75 11.33 24.32
CA GLN A 208 -15.82 12.37 25.34
C GLN A 208 -16.73 13.56 24.94
N GLY A 209 -17.55 13.42 23.89
CA GLY A 209 -18.51 14.43 23.47
C GLY A 209 -17.89 15.65 22.77
N LYS A 210 -16.63 15.58 22.33
CA LYS A 210 -15.99 16.70 21.61
C LYS A 210 -16.51 16.81 20.19
N ASN A 211 -16.82 18.05 19.79
CA ASN A 211 -17.18 18.35 18.42
C ASN A 211 -15.94 18.58 17.55
N ILE A 212 -15.24 17.49 17.24
CA ILE A 212 -14.08 17.48 16.35
C ILE A 212 -14.46 16.89 14.99
N SER A 213 -13.94 17.45 13.89
CA SER A 213 -14.18 16.92 12.54
C SER A 213 -13.02 16.03 12.04
N LEU A 214 -13.29 15.19 11.04
CA LEU A 214 -12.23 14.38 10.41
C LEU A 214 -11.24 15.26 9.63
N ASP A 215 -11.72 16.33 8.99
CA ASP A 215 -10.89 17.26 8.23
C ASP A 215 -9.93 18.03 9.15
N GLU A 216 -10.42 18.46 10.31
CA GLU A 216 -9.59 19.07 11.35
C GLU A 216 -8.50 18.11 11.82
N ILE A 217 -8.85 16.87 12.17
CA ILE A 217 -7.87 15.85 12.59
C ILE A 217 -6.81 15.58 11.52
N LYS A 218 -7.25 15.52 10.25
CA LYS A 218 -6.36 15.22 9.13
C LYS A 218 -5.32 16.32 8.94
N ASN A 219 -5.77 17.57 8.92
CA ASN A 219 -4.95 18.71 8.52
C ASN A 219 -4.17 19.34 9.68
N GLU A 220 -4.67 19.24 10.91
CA GLU A 220 -3.99 19.82 12.08
C GLU A 220 -2.78 18.99 12.50
N ASN A 221 -1.71 19.67 12.93
CA ASN A 221 -0.57 18.97 13.52
C ASN A 221 -0.87 18.57 14.97
N TRP A 222 -0.03 17.66 15.48
CA TRP A 222 -0.18 17.10 16.80
C TRP A 222 -0.05 18.13 17.93
N GLN A 223 0.75 19.18 17.76
CA GLN A 223 0.89 20.28 18.71
C GLN A 223 -0.41 21.09 18.82
N THR A 224 -1.06 21.41 17.70
CA THR A 224 -2.35 22.10 17.67
C THR A 224 -3.45 21.24 18.27
N LEU A 225 -3.54 19.96 17.89
CA LEU A 225 -4.53 19.03 18.45
C LEU A 225 -4.39 18.92 19.98
N ARG A 226 -3.15 18.81 20.49
CA ARG A 226 -2.88 18.78 21.93
C ARG A 226 -3.32 20.07 22.63
N LYS A 227 -3.05 21.22 22.03
CA LYS A 227 -3.39 22.54 22.58
C LYS A 227 -4.90 22.77 22.63
N ASN A 228 -5.63 22.36 21.59
CA ASN A 228 -7.07 22.61 21.46
C ASN A 228 -7.91 21.61 22.27
N TYR A 229 -7.40 20.41 22.49
CA TYR A 229 -8.10 19.32 23.18
C TYR A 229 -7.28 18.81 24.36
N GLN A 230 -6.97 19.71 25.30
CA GLN A 230 -6.08 19.42 26.42
C GLN A 230 -6.58 18.29 27.30
N ASP A 231 -7.89 18.14 27.48
CA ASP A 231 -8.49 17.05 28.25
C ASP A 231 -8.34 15.68 27.57
N ILE A 232 -8.48 15.62 26.25
CA ILE A 232 -8.18 14.42 25.45
C ILE A 232 -6.69 14.09 25.54
N ALA A 233 -5.84 15.09 25.30
CA ALA A 233 -4.41 14.96 25.42
C ALA A 233 -3.99 14.50 26.82
N ASN A 234 -4.60 15.05 27.86
CA ASN A 234 -4.36 14.65 29.24
C ASN A 234 -4.73 13.19 29.47
N THR A 235 -5.88 12.75 28.95
CA THR A 235 -6.27 11.33 28.99
C THR A 235 -5.24 10.43 28.30
N LEU A 236 -4.66 10.91 27.19
CA LEU A 236 -3.78 10.13 26.33
C LEU A 236 -2.28 10.28 26.62
N PHE A 237 -1.85 11.25 27.43
CA PHE A 237 -0.42 11.59 27.60
C PHE A 237 0.02 11.84 29.05
N GLN A 238 -0.86 11.71 30.05
CA GLN A 238 -0.53 12.13 31.43
C GLN A 238 0.57 11.30 32.10
N LYS A 239 0.83 10.04 31.69
CA LYS A 239 1.92 9.17 32.17
C LYS A 239 2.27 8.13 31.07
N PRO A 240 3.43 7.45 31.14
CA PRO A 240 3.66 6.22 30.38
C PRO A 240 2.50 5.25 30.60
N GLN A 241 1.72 4.95 29.55
CA GLN A 241 0.62 4.00 29.66
C GLN A 241 0.59 3.04 28.47
N THR A 242 0.42 1.76 28.81
CA THR A 242 0.19 0.66 27.86
C THR A 242 -1.21 0.14 28.05
N HIS A 243 -2.05 0.25 27.03
CA HIS A 243 -3.41 -0.29 27.09
C HIS A 243 -3.45 -1.71 26.51
N LYS A 244 -3.78 -2.73 27.32
CA LYS A 244 -3.71 -4.13 26.88
C LYS A 244 -4.86 -4.60 25.99
N LYS A 245 -5.93 -3.81 25.85
CA LYS A 245 -7.11 -4.20 25.05
C LYS A 245 -7.35 -3.25 23.88
N PRO A 246 -7.53 -3.79 22.66
CA PRO A 246 -7.99 -3.00 21.53
C PRO A 246 -9.32 -2.32 21.87
N ASN A 247 -9.44 -1.05 21.49
CA ASN A 247 -10.69 -0.31 21.44
C ASN A 247 -11.38 0.06 22.78
N GLN A 248 -10.79 -0.16 23.96
CA GLN A 248 -11.44 0.23 25.23
C GLN A 248 -11.71 1.74 25.36
N LEU A 249 -10.84 2.57 24.78
CA LEU A 249 -10.88 4.02 24.94
C LEU A 249 -11.68 4.75 23.87
N VAL A 250 -12.11 4.07 22.82
CA VAL A 250 -12.73 4.70 21.64
C VAL A 250 -14.25 4.53 21.62
N ALA A 251 -14.94 5.47 20.96
CA ALA A 251 -16.39 5.42 20.77
C ALA A 251 -16.82 4.17 19.98
N PRO A 252 -18.01 3.60 20.23
CA PRO A 252 -18.58 2.54 19.41
C PRO A 252 -18.69 3.00 17.95
N GLU A 253 -18.09 2.26 17.02
CA GLU A 253 -18.00 2.66 15.61
C GLU A 253 -19.37 2.92 14.94
N LYS A 254 -20.42 2.20 15.35
CA LYS A 254 -21.79 2.41 14.84
C LYS A 254 -22.32 3.81 15.15
N GLU A 255 -22.02 4.30 16.35
CA GLU A 255 -22.47 5.60 16.84
C GLU A 255 -21.76 6.75 16.12
N VAL A 256 -20.49 6.55 15.74
CA VAL A 256 -19.72 7.53 14.95
C VAL A 256 -20.21 7.58 13.50
N GLU A 257 -20.55 6.43 12.91
CA GLU A 257 -21.05 6.32 11.53
C GLU A 257 -22.49 6.86 11.39
N GLU A 258 -23.37 6.59 12.36
CA GLU A 258 -24.74 7.13 12.41
C GLU A 258 -24.75 8.65 12.60
N ASN A 259 -23.96 9.17 13.53
CA ASN A 259 -23.81 10.62 13.73
C ASN A 259 -23.29 11.32 12.45
N ARG A 260 -22.42 10.66 11.67
CA ARG A 260 -21.94 11.17 10.38
C ARG A 260 -23.06 11.27 9.34
N GLN A 261 -23.89 10.23 9.22
CA GLN A 261 -25.02 10.25 8.29
C GLN A 261 -26.00 11.39 8.63
N GLN A 262 -26.25 11.61 9.93
CA GLN A 262 -27.12 12.69 10.38
C GLN A 262 -26.52 14.09 10.10
N GLN A 263 -25.21 14.30 10.36
CA GLN A 263 -24.54 15.57 10.06
C GLN A 263 -24.50 15.87 8.55
N THR A 264 -24.29 14.85 7.72
CA THR A 264 -24.28 15.00 6.25
C THR A 264 -25.66 15.39 5.72
N GLN A 265 -26.73 14.84 6.31
CA GLN A 265 -28.13 15.18 5.98
C GLN A 265 -28.52 16.59 6.44
N GLN A 266 -28.06 17.04 7.61
CA GLN A 266 -28.33 18.40 8.09
C GLN A 266 -27.62 19.48 7.25
N GLN A 267 -26.38 19.22 6.80
CA GLN A 267 -25.67 20.14 5.91
C GLN A 267 -26.31 20.23 4.51
N THR A 268 -26.80 19.11 3.95
CA THR A 268 -27.55 19.13 2.68
C THR A 268 -28.94 19.77 2.81
N GLY A 269 -29.60 19.64 3.97
CA GLY A 269 -30.86 20.32 4.28
C GLY A 269 -30.73 21.84 4.38
N ASN A 270 -29.65 22.34 5.00
CA ASN A 270 -29.39 23.78 5.09
C ASN A 270 -29.02 24.41 3.74
N GLN A 271 -28.29 23.71 2.87
CA GLN A 271 -28.00 24.21 1.51
C GLN A 271 -29.27 24.33 0.63
N ARG A 272 -30.27 23.45 0.82
CA ARG A 272 -31.57 23.57 0.14
C ARG A 272 -32.39 24.79 0.61
N LYS A 273 -32.36 25.11 1.92
CA LYS A 273 -33.03 26.31 2.48
C LYS A 273 -32.37 27.63 2.07
N VAL A 274 -31.05 27.65 1.85
CA VAL A 274 -30.34 28.86 1.37
C VAL A 274 -30.63 29.11 -0.12
N LYS A 275 -30.68 28.06 -0.95
CA LYS A 275 -31.07 28.19 -2.37
C LYS A 275 -32.52 28.61 -2.59
N SER A 276 -33.45 28.32 -1.66
CA SER A 276 -34.84 28.75 -1.79
C SER A 276 -35.10 30.21 -1.42
N LYS A 277 -34.13 30.94 -0.87
CA LYS A 277 -34.25 32.37 -0.48
C LYS A 277 -33.64 33.37 -1.47
N ILE A 278 -33.00 32.91 -2.55
CA ILE A 278 -32.29 33.75 -3.52
C ILE A 278 -33.11 34.20 -4.77
N PRO A 279 -34.35 33.75 -5.09
CA PRO A 279 -35.02 34.25 -6.30
C PRO A 279 -35.64 35.67 -6.24
N SER A 280 -35.55 36.44 -5.15
CA SER A 280 -36.23 37.75 -5.07
C SER A 280 -35.33 39.00 -5.19
N LEU A 281 -34.00 38.87 -5.25
CA LEU A 281 -33.09 40.04 -5.34
C LEU A 281 -32.49 40.32 -6.73
N ILE A 282 -32.68 39.46 -7.73
CA ILE A 282 -32.04 39.61 -9.05
C ILE A 282 -32.93 40.37 -10.06
N LYS A 283 -34.20 40.68 -9.72
CA LYS A 283 -35.14 41.32 -10.66
C LYS A 283 -35.00 42.85 -10.79
N ASP A 284 -34.26 43.51 -9.90
CA ASP A 284 -34.16 44.98 -9.87
C ASP A 284 -32.86 45.55 -10.49
N ILE A 285 -31.86 44.73 -10.81
CA ILE A 285 -30.55 45.23 -11.28
C ILE A 285 -30.49 45.37 -12.83
N SER A 286 -31.47 44.86 -13.59
CA SER A 286 -31.42 44.88 -15.06
C SER A 286 -31.96 46.16 -15.74
N ARG A 287 -32.09 47.30 -15.04
CA ARG A 287 -32.65 48.54 -15.62
C ARG A 287 -31.72 49.75 -15.72
N GLN A 288 -30.42 49.64 -15.45
CA GLN A 288 -29.50 50.76 -15.67
C GLN A 288 -28.20 50.32 -16.35
N THR A 289 -28.13 50.49 -17.66
CA THR A 289 -26.87 50.57 -18.41
C THR A 289 -26.91 51.79 -19.32
N PRO A 290 -25.99 52.75 -19.21
CA PRO A 290 -25.65 53.67 -20.29
C PRO A 290 -24.51 53.13 -21.17
N LYS A 291 -24.43 53.73 -22.35
CA LYS A 291 -23.72 53.31 -23.58
C LYS A 291 -22.18 53.29 -23.52
N ARG A 292 -21.65 52.44 -24.41
CA ARG A 292 -20.26 52.31 -24.92
C ARG A 292 -19.52 53.63 -25.19
N SER A 293 -18.21 53.61 -24.94
CA SER A 293 -17.21 54.34 -25.73
C SER A 293 -16.01 53.44 -26.05
N ASN A 294 -15.58 53.48 -27.31
CA ASN A 294 -14.52 52.69 -27.93
C ASN A 294 -13.13 53.11 -27.43
N PHE A 295 -12.19 52.16 -27.34
CA PHE A 295 -10.76 52.44 -27.55
C PHE A 295 -10.09 51.27 -28.27
N THR A 296 -9.53 51.59 -29.43
CA THR A 296 -8.65 50.77 -30.25
C THR A 296 -7.21 50.90 -29.76
N HIS A 297 -6.45 49.80 -29.70
CA HIS A 297 -5.01 49.90 -29.93
C HIS A 297 -4.40 48.66 -30.58
N ASN A 298 -3.52 48.96 -31.53
CA ASN A 298 -2.74 48.10 -32.40
C ASN A 298 -1.72 47.24 -31.64
N GLU A 299 -1.49 46.02 -32.14
CA GLU A 299 -0.22 45.31 -31.99
C GLU A 299 0.59 45.41 -33.29
N LYS A 300 1.85 45.81 -33.16
CA LYS A 300 2.91 45.56 -34.14
C LYS A 300 4.20 45.20 -33.39
N LYS A 301 4.79 44.12 -33.90
CA LYS A 301 6.11 43.50 -33.63
C LYS A 301 6.21 42.60 -32.41
#